data_AF-A0A7Y8IG63-F1
#
_entry.id   AF-A0A7Y8IG63-F1
#
_cell.length_a   1.000
_cell.length_b   1.000
_cell.length_c   1.000
_cell.angle_alpha   90.00
_cell.angle_beta   90.00
_cell.angle_gamma   90.00
#
_symmetry.space_group_name_H-M   'P 1'
#
loop_
_entity.id
_entity.type
_entity.pdbx_description
1 polymer ?
#
loop_
_entity_poly.entity_id
_entity_poly.type
_entity_poly.pdbx_seq_one_letter_code
_entity_poly.pdbx_strand_id
1 'polypeptide(L)'
;MVRIITKTLADLYYQQGHLKKAYEIYQALSEREPDDKEIQIRLRELGEKLGISTRPEKSSPSTEEKIRALERWLANIRQRKRR
;
A
#
# COMPACT_ATOMS: atom_id res chain seq x y z
N MET A 1 2.43 16.19 11.95
CA MET A 1 2.02 16.13 10.53
C MET A 1 0.71 15.36 10.46
N VAL A 2 -0.42 16.04 10.34
CA VAL A 2 -1.74 15.39 10.30
C VAL A 2 -1.91 14.81 8.89
N ARG A 3 -1.78 13.49 8.73
CA ARG A 3 -2.17 12.84 7.48
C ARG A 3 -3.69 12.83 7.45
N ILE A 4 -4.27 13.75 6.69
CA ILE A 4 -5.70 13.76 6.41
C ILE A 4 -5.98 12.58 5.49
N ILE A 5 -6.61 11.54 6.03
CA ILE A 5 -7.07 10.37 5.28
C ILE A 5 -8.44 10.75 4.70
N THR A 6 -8.52 10.93 3.38
CA THR A 6 -9.76 11.28 2.66
C THR A 6 -9.89 10.43 1.40
N LYS A 7 -11.14 10.26 0.93
CA LYS A 7 -11.43 9.57 -0.35
C LYS A 7 -10.62 10.15 -1.51
N THR A 8 -10.48 11.47 -1.57
CA THR A 8 -9.68 12.16 -2.60
C THR A 8 -8.22 11.73 -2.59
N LEU A 9 -7.62 11.54 -1.41
CA LEU A 9 -6.25 11.06 -1.31
C LEU A 9 -6.11 9.61 -1.80
N ALA A 10 -7.10 8.77 -1.49
CA ALA A 10 -7.13 7.39 -1.97
C ALA A 10 -7.25 7.33 -3.50
N ASP A 11 -8.13 8.17 -4.07
CA ASP A 11 -8.33 8.28 -5.52
C ASP A 11 -7.07 8.80 -6.24
N LEU A 12 -6.38 9.79 -5.65
CA LEU A 12 -5.09 10.26 -6.18
C LEU A 12 -4.06 9.13 -6.27
N TYR A 13 -3.94 8.31 -5.22
CA TYR A 13 -3.05 7.15 -5.25
C TYR A 13 -3.50 6.10 -6.28
N TYR A 14 -4.80 5.92 -6.47
CA TYR A 14 -5.34 5.05 -7.50
C TYR A 14 -4.94 5.52 -8.91
N GLN A 15 -5.15 6.80 -9.22
CA GLN A 15 -4.80 7.39 -10.51
C GLN A 15 -3.28 7.34 -10.80
N GLN A 16 -2.45 7.44 -9.78
CA GLN A 16 -1.00 7.30 -9.88
C GLN A 16 -0.53 5.85 -10.07
N GLY A 17 -1.45 4.87 -10.09
CA GLY A 17 -1.14 3.44 -10.19
C GLY A 17 -0.67 2.82 -8.87
N HIS A 18 -0.69 3.57 -7.77
CA HIS A 18 -0.37 3.08 -6.43
C HIS A 18 -1.57 2.38 -5.78
N LEU A 19 -2.10 1.36 -6.46
CA LEU A 19 -3.33 0.64 -6.09
C LEU A 19 -3.30 0.12 -4.64
N LYS A 20 -2.13 -0.34 -4.19
CA LYS A 20 -1.94 -0.85 -2.83
C LYS A 20 -2.09 0.23 -1.75
N LYS A 21 -1.52 1.42 -1.97
CA LYS A 21 -1.67 2.56 -1.05
C LYS A 21 -3.09 3.09 -1.05
N ALA A 22 -3.73 3.14 -2.23
CA ALA A 22 -5.14 3.50 -2.35
C ALA A 22 -6.01 2.54 -1.53
N TYR A 23 -5.75 1.23 -1.63
CA TYR A 23 -6.47 0.20 -0.86
C TYR A 23 -6.30 0.38 0.65
N GLU A 24 -5.07 0.59 1.13
CA GLU A 24 -4.81 0.83 2.56
C GLU A 24 -5.55 2.07 3.09
N ILE A 25 -5.65 3.14 2.30
CA ILE A 25 -6.36 4.37 2.67
C ILE A 25 -7.87 4.13 2.67
N TYR A 26 -8.43 3.47 1.65
CA TYR A 26 -9.84 3.10 1.64
C TYR A 26 -10.19 2.12 2.77
N GLN A 27 -9.28 1.24 3.17
CA GLN A 27 -9.49 0.32 4.29
C GLN A 27 -9.58 1.10 5.61
N ALA A 28 -8.65 2.02 5.84
CA ALA A 28 -8.68 2.90 7.01
C ALA A 28 -9.92 3.82 7.04
N LEU A 29 -10.42 4.25 5.88
CA LEU A 29 -11.68 4.99 5.78
C LEU A 29 -12.88 4.08 6.06
N SER A 30 -12.88 2.84 5.59
CA SER A 30 -13.94 1.86 5.87
C SER A 30 -14.06 1.53 7.35
N GLU A 31 -12.98 1.62 8.13
CA GLU A 31 -13.03 1.44 9.59
C GLU A 31 -13.72 2.61 10.29
N ARG A 32 -13.68 3.81 9.68
CA ARG A 32 -14.31 5.04 10.22
C ARG A 32 -15.74 5.23 9.70
N GLU A 33 -15.96 4.90 8.44
CA GLU A 33 -17.22 5.08 7.72
C GLU A 33 -17.64 3.75 7.07
N PRO A 34 -18.00 2.74 7.89
CA PRO A 34 -18.37 1.42 7.38
C PRO A 34 -19.66 1.41 6.55
N ASP A 35 -20.53 2.41 6.73
CA ASP A 35 -21.80 2.54 6.00
C ASP A 35 -21.62 3.12 4.59
N ASP A 36 -20.43 3.66 4.29
CA ASP A 36 -20.16 4.29 3.01
C ASP A 36 -19.94 3.24 1.91
N LYS A 37 -21.00 3.05 1.12
CA LYS A 37 -21.03 2.09 0.00
C LYS A 37 -19.96 2.36 -1.05
N GLU A 38 -19.56 3.63 -1.25
CA GLU A 38 -18.54 3.97 -2.23
C GLU A 38 -17.18 3.42 -1.81
N ILE A 39 -16.83 3.51 -0.51
CA ILE A 39 -15.60 2.93 0.03
C ILE A 39 -15.58 1.41 -0.18
N GLN A 40 -16.69 0.73 0.09
CA GLN A 40 -16.81 -0.72 -0.09
C GLN A 40 -16.63 -1.14 -1.55
N ILE A 41 -17.21 -0.40 -2.50
CA ILE A 41 -17.06 -0.64 -3.94
C ILE A 41 -15.59 -0.47 -4.33
N ARG A 42 -14.96 0.65 -3.92
CA ARG A 42 -13.55 0.93 -4.24
C ARG A 42 -12.61 -0.12 -3.66
N LEU A 43 -12.84 -0.58 -2.43
CA LEU A 43 -12.08 -1.66 -1.82
C LEU A 43 -12.19 -2.96 -2.62
N ARG A 44 -13.39 -3.31 -3.08
CA ARG A 44 -13.61 -4.49 -3.92
C ARG A 44 -12.86 -4.37 -5.25
N GLU A 45 -13.05 -3.28 -5.98
CA GLU A 45 -12.37 -3.04 -7.26
C GLU A 45 -10.85 -3.09 -7.13
N LEU A 46 -10.31 -2.45 -6.08
CA LEU A 46 -8.89 -2.45 -5.77
C LEU A 46 -8.38 -3.83 -5.36
N GLY A 47 -9.16 -4.56 -4.57
CA GLY A 47 -8.87 -5.93 -4.17
C GLY A 47 -8.77 -6.86 -5.39
N GLU A 48 -9.73 -6.78 -6.31
CA GLU A 48 -9.72 -7.55 -7.56
C GLU A 48 -8.50 -7.21 -8.43
N LYS A 49 -8.19 -5.92 -8.59
CA LYS A 49 -7.01 -5.47 -9.36
C LYS A 49 -5.68 -5.90 -8.73
N LEU A 50 -5.63 -5.98 -7.40
CA LEU A 50 -4.45 -6.44 -6.66
C LEU A 50 -4.38 -7.97 -6.55
N GLY A 51 -5.40 -8.71 -7.01
CA GLY A 51 -5.48 -10.16 -6.85
C GLY A 51 -5.69 -10.59 -5.40
N ILE A 52 -6.20 -9.71 -4.54
CA ILE A 52 -6.48 -9.96 -3.12
C ILE A 52 -7.87 -10.63 -3.03
N SER A 53 -7.98 -11.85 -3.54
CA SER A 53 -9.14 -12.71 -3.28
C SER A 53 -9.05 -13.20 -1.83
N THR A 54 -9.80 -12.53 -0.93
CA THR A 54 -10.23 -13.02 0.39
C THR A 54 -9.33 -14.08 1.05
N ARG A 55 -8.15 -13.69 1.52
CA ARG A 55 -7.45 -14.42 2.58
C ARG A 55 -6.62 -13.44 3.41
N PRO A 56 -6.82 -13.36 4.74
CA PRO A 56 -6.05 -12.47 5.58
C PRO A 56 -4.70 -13.12 5.85
N GLU A 57 -3.79 -13.12 4.89
CA GLU A 57 -2.40 -13.48 5.13
C GLU A 57 -1.47 -12.42 4.56
N LYS A 58 -0.95 -11.62 5.50
CA LYS A 58 0.38 -10.99 5.53
C LYS A 58 1.15 -11.03 4.21
N SER A 59 1.45 -9.87 3.65
CA SER A 59 2.81 -9.45 3.21
C SER A 59 2.72 -8.25 2.26
N SER A 60 2.48 -7.06 2.82
CA SER A 60 3.35 -5.96 2.43
C SER A 60 4.64 -6.17 3.21
N PRO A 61 5.81 -6.32 2.57
CA PRO A 61 7.04 -6.13 3.33
C PRO A 61 6.91 -4.72 3.92
N SER A 62 6.89 -4.66 5.25
CA SER A 62 6.79 -3.39 5.95
C SER A 62 7.88 -2.47 5.40
N THR A 63 7.68 -1.16 5.44
CA THR A 63 8.69 -0.19 4.96
C THR A 63 10.09 -0.54 5.50
N GLU A 64 10.17 -1.10 6.70
CA GLU A 64 11.37 -1.71 7.29
C GLU A 64 11.99 -2.88 6.50
N GLU A 65 11.22 -3.85 6.02
CA GLU A 65 11.74 -4.97 5.23
C GLU A 65 12.27 -4.49 3.87
N LYS A 66 11.63 -3.49 3.28
CA LYS A 66 12.12 -2.84 2.06
C LYS A 66 13.43 -2.09 2.32
N ILE A 67 13.55 -1.39 3.46
CA ILE A 67 14.78 -0.71 3.87
C ILE A 67 15.91 -1.72 4.07
N ARG A 68 15.67 -2.82 4.78
CA ARG A 68 16.67 -3.89 5.00
C ARG A 68 17.14 -4.53 3.68
N ALA A 69 16.23 -4.76 2.74
CA ALA A 69 16.57 -5.28 1.42
C ALA A 69 17.47 -4.30 0.65
N LEU A 70 17.19 -3.00 0.72
CA LEU A 70 18.01 -1.95 0.09
C LEU A 70 19.39 -1.82 0.75
N GLU A 71 19.48 -1.89 2.08
CA GLU A 71 20.75 -1.87 2.80
C GLU A 71 21.65 -3.04 2.41
N ARG A 72 21.08 -4.24 2.29
CA ARG A 72 21.81 -5.44 1.87
C ARG A 72 22.33 -5.33 0.43
N TRP A 73 21.54 -4.72 -0.45
CA TRP A 73 21.95 -4.45 -1.84
C TRP A 73 23.09 -3.41 -1.93
N LEU A 74 22.99 -2.32 -1.14
CA LEU A 74 24.04 -1.30 -1.06
C LEU A 74 25.37 -1.85 -0.52
N ALA A 75 25.31 -2.73 0.47
CA ALA A 75 26.50 -3.40 1.02
C ALA A 75 27.21 -4.26 -0.05
N ASN A 76 26.45 -4.99 -0.87
CA ASN A 76 26.98 -5.81 -1.95
C ASN A 76 27.66 -4.97 -3.04
N ILE A 77 27.06 -3.84 -3.41
CA ILE A 77 27.64 -2.93 -4.41
C ILE A 77 28.92 -2.27 -3.91
N ARG A 78 28.97 -1.87 -2.63
CA ARG A 78 30.18 -1.31 -2.03
C ARG A 78 31.35 -2.29 -2.01
N GLN A 79 31.10 -3.58 -1.84
CA GLN A 79 32.15 -4.59 -1.94
C GLN A 79 32.70 -4.75 -3.36
N ARG A 80 31.83 -4.70 -4.38
CA ARG A 80 32.26 -4.82 -5.78
C ARG A 80 33.09 -3.64 -6.28
N LYS A 81 32.92 -2.45 -5.69
CA LYS A 81 33.67 -1.24 -6.07
C LYS A 81 35.04 -1.10 -5.38
N ARG A 82 35.39 -2.02 -4.46
CA ARG A 82 36.69 -2.10 -3.77
C ARG A 82 37.61 -3.22 -4.30
N ARG A 83 37.26 -3.82 -5.44
CA ARG A 83 38.13 -4.74 -6.19
C ARG A 83 38.58 -4.10 -7.49
#